data_AF-A0A0W0ZUF6-F1
#
_entry.id   AF-A0A0W0ZUF6-F1
#
_cell.length_a   1.000
_cell.length_b   1.000
_cell.length_c   1.000
_cell.angle_alpha   90.00
_cell.angle_beta   90.00
_cell.angle_gamma   90.00
#
_symmetry.space_group_name_H-M   'P 1'
#
loop_
_entity.id
_entity.type
_entity.pdbx_description
1 polymer ?
#
loop_
_entity_poly.entity_id
_entity_poly.type
_entity_poly.pdbx_seq_one_letter_code
_entity_poly.pdbx_strand_id
1 'polypeptide(L)'
;MKVYELRIHIEQLLKSKIDPLKVPKEIIDLISKLVKVLEPFDDVDDVNSGMLSPVRELIEQFWHWAICNIPYDQWKEGTYATSWLSLQQLLVKESLLVADFHHPILYEALKNQFNHLAENRLKITELMPLLIRASRMLGYMMPTEDGYPFVKLDARITAHMPQEITKIKDIMFLLRAAFYLIYKYCTVEQLKLMPFLIYFRNPTTDEERRSEFAIFDYLTQNTAGCIEFFNTYDEYIDTRSITLIEALRDVSTWMPTNRSDFLSATNRNRWIYPFIQQVRFTQIDTGDDLINKTLHLLEADFVTRKDQSFTGALSFTAAVKRQAGILTHEETKLVHSAVYLFCLNKYIKHREEDPRGDKHSFLSLSGETKCHAAEKRKLAILGSPVKLGFFETLAINQGRLKKLVDFLEVDQVPDLENHTDPISWLN
;
A
#
# COMPACT_ATOMS: atom_id res chain seq x y z
N MET A 1 17.03 32.63 -24.90
CA MET A 1 18.23 31.75 -24.97
C MET A 1 18.81 31.70 -26.38
N LYS A 2 20.14 31.79 -26.49
CA LYS A 2 20.88 31.57 -27.75
C LYS A 2 21.26 30.10 -27.94
N VAL A 3 21.48 29.68 -29.19
CA VAL A 3 21.88 28.30 -29.51
C VAL A 3 23.18 27.90 -28.79
N TYR A 4 24.16 28.80 -28.65
CA TYR A 4 25.40 28.50 -27.93
C TYR A 4 25.16 28.12 -26.45
N GLU A 5 24.19 28.74 -25.78
CA GLU A 5 23.86 28.49 -24.37
C GLU A 5 23.28 27.08 -24.19
N LEU A 6 22.46 26.65 -25.14
CA LEU A 6 21.89 25.31 -25.18
C LEU A 6 22.96 24.25 -25.47
N ARG A 7 23.86 24.53 -26.43
CA ARG A 7 25.01 23.64 -26.74
C ARG A 7 25.87 23.40 -25.50
N ILE A 8 26.19 24.46 -24.74
CA ILE A 8 26.95 24.36 -23.49
C ILE A 8 26.27 23.41 -22.50
N HIS A 9 24.95 23.50 -22.32
CA HIS A 9 24.23 22.63 -21.39
C HIS A 9 24.12 21.18 -21.88
N ILE A 10 23.98 20.96 -23.19
CA ILE A 10 24.02 19.60 -23.76
C ILE A 10 25.42 18.99 -23.59
N GLU A 11 26.49 19.75 -23.77
CA GLU A 11 27.85 19.28 -23.45
C GLU A 11 28.01 18.98 -21.96
N GLN A 12 27.36 19.73 -21.09
CA GLN A 12 27.37 19.44 -19.65
C GLN A 12 26.64 18.14 -19.31
N LEU A 13 25.70 17.66 -20.13
CA LEU A 13 25.14 16.31 -19.95
C LEU A 13 26.24 15.24 -20.06
N LEU A 14 27.18 15.39 -21.01
CA LEU A 14 28.34 14.50 -21.19
C LEU A 14 29.41 14.67 -20.12
N LYS A 15 29.61 15.90 -19.63
CA LYS A 15 30.64 16.25 -18.62
C LYS A 15 30.15 16.11 -17.18
N SER A 16 28.85 15.91 -16.96
CA SER A 16 28.28 15.65 -15.64
C SER A 16 28.93 14.39 -15.04
N LYS A 17 29.01 14.30 -13.71
CA LYS A 17 29.82 13.39 -12.87
C LYS A 17 29.59 11.88 -13.06
N ILE A 18 29.46 11.42 -14.29
CA ILE A 18 29.16 10.05 -14.68
C ILE A 18 30.39 9.54 -15.40
N ASP A 19 30.99 8.49 -14.86
CA ASP A 19 32.10 7.80 -15.50
C ASP A 19 31.68 7.39 -16.93
N PRO A 20 32.31 7.92 -17.99
CA PRO A 20 31.92 7.66 -19.38
C PRO A 20 31.93 6.17 -19.74
N LEU A 21 32.70 5.34 -19.00
CA LEU A 21 32.75 3.89 -19.16
C LEU A 21 31.55 3.18 -18.51
N LYS A 22 30.77 3.88 -17.68
CA LYS A 22 29.58 3.38 -16.98
C LYS A 22 28.27 3.98 -17.49
N VAL A 23 28.33 4.99 -18.36
CA VAL A 23 27.12 5.57 -18.98
C VAL A 23 26.52 4.55 -19.96
N PRO A 24 25.23 4.23 -19.86
CA PRO A 24 24.53 3.41 -20.85
C PRO A 24 24.64 4.00 -22.26
N LYS A 25 24.88 3.15 -23.26
CA LYS A 25 25.08 3.57 -24.66
C LYS A 25 23.89 4.34 -25.20
N GLU A 26 22.69 4.02 -24.75
CA GLU A 26 21.42 4.65 -25.11
C GLU A 26 21.41 6.13 -24.68
N ILE A 27 21.93 6.45 -23.48
CA ILE A 27 22.04 7.84 -23.03
C ILE A 27 23.05 8.59 -23.91
N ILE A 28 24.19 7.98 -24.21
CA ILE A 28 25.21 8.58 -25.09
C ILE A 28 24.64 8.86 -26.48
N ASP A 29 23.85 7.94 -27.03
CA ASP A 29 23.17 8.11 -28.31
C ASP A 29 22.14 9.24 -28.28
N LEU A 30 21.33 9.32 -27.22
CA LEU A 30 20.37 10.42 -27.03
C LEU A 30 21.06 11.78 -26.95
N ILE A 31 22.17 11.89 -26.21
CA ILE A 31 22.93 13.14 -26.14
C ILE A 31 23.59 13.46 -27.49
N SER A 32 24.12 12.45 -28.19
CA SER A 32 24.71 12.63 -29.52
C SER A 32 23.66 13.12 -30.53
N LYS A 33 22.42 12.63 -30.44
CA LYS A 33 21.28 13.12 -31.23
C LYS A 33 20.93 14.56 -30.87
N LEU A 34 20.95 14.95 -29.59
CA LEU A 34 20.74 16.34 -29.16
C LEU A 34 21.79 17.28 -29.78
N VAL A 35 23.07 16.88 -29.82
CA VAL A 35 24.13 17.66 -30.46
C VAL A 35 23.84 17.82 -31.96
N LYS A 36 23.50 16.72 -32.66
CA LYS A 36 23.18 16.73 -34.09
C LYS A 36 21.99 17.62 -34.44
N VAL A 37 20.98 17.69 -33.56
CA VAL A 37 19.82 18.59 -33.76
C VAL A 37 20.28 20.05 -33.83
N LEU A 38 21.34 20.43 -33.11
CA LEU A 38 21.82 21.80 -33.08
C LEU A 38 22.89 22.13 -34.13
N GLU A 39 23.52 21.14 -34.76
CA GLU A 39 24.58 21.34 -35.77
C GLU A 39 24.23 22.33 -36.90
N PRO A 40 23.00 22.33 -37.48
CA PRO A 40 22.68 23.20 -38.61
C PRO A 40 22.51 24.69 -38.27
N PHE A 41 22.54 25.06 -36.99
CA PHE A 41 22.20 26.40 -36.51
C PHE A 41 23.43 27.18 -36.04
N ASP A 42 23.43 28.49 -36.26
CA ASP A 42 24.52 29.35 -35.81
C ASP A 42 24.42 29.65 -34.31
N ASP A 43 25.57 29.80 -33.65
CA ASP A 43 25.64 30.02 -32.20
C ASP A 43 24.87 31.27 -31.72
N VAL A 44 24.76 32.27 -32.60
CA VAL A 44 24.09 33.55 -32.35
C VAL A 44 22.58 33.51 -32.62
N ASP A 45 22.08 32.42 -33.20
CA ASP A 45 20.66 32.25 -33.48
C ASP A 45 19.87 32.15 -32.17
N ASP A 46 18.64 32.65 -32.21
CA ASP A 46 17.67 32.43 -31.14
C ASP A 46 17.07 31.03 -31.26
N VAL A 47 16.92 30.34 -30.12
CA VAL A 47 16.27 29.04 -30.10
C VAL A 47 14.79 29.19 -30.49
N ASN A 48 14.41 28.59 -31.61
CA ASN A 48 13.06 28.69 -32.17
C ASN A 48 12.27 27.37 -32.03
N SER A 49 10.99 27.41 -32.39
CA SER A 49 10.08 26.25 -32.28
C SER A 49 10.51 25.05 -33.14
N GLY A 50 11.12 25.27 -34.30
CA GLY A 50 11.62 24.22 -35.17
C GLY A 50 12.79 23.45 -34.55
N MET A 51 13.66 24.13 -33.82
CA MET A 51 14.76 23.50 -33.05
C MET A 51 14.24 22.74 -31.83
N LEU A 52 13.16 23.23 -31.20
CA LEU A 52 12.67 22.67 -29.94
C LEU A 52 11.86 21.39 -30.09
N SER A 53 11.19 21.16 -31.23
CA SER A 53 10.39 19.92 -31.40
C SER A 53 11.26 18.66 -31.25
N PRO A 54 12.40 18.54 -31.96
CA PRO A 54 13.27 17.37 -31.80
C PRO A 54 13.92 17.28 -30.40
N VAL A 55 14.22 18.42 -29.78
CA VAL A 55 14.76 18.46 -28.40
C VAL A 55 13.74 17.89 -27.40
N ARG A 56 12.46 18.26 -27.53
CA ARG A 56 11.37 17.74 -26.68
C ARG A 56 11.21 16.23 -26.86
N GLU A 57 11.20 15.75 -28.10
CA GLU A 57 11.11 14.31 -28.41
C GLU A 57 12.27 13.53 -27.78
N LEU A 58 13.48 14.07 -27.78
CA LEU A 58 14.64 13.42 -27.16
C LEU A 58 14.56 13.41 -25.62
N ILE A 59 14.02 14.48 -25.00
CA ILE A 59 13.73 14.51 -23.56
C ILE A 59 12.66 13.47 -23.21
N GLU A 60 11.60 13.34 -24.00
CA GLU A 60 10.58 12.30 -23.82
C GLU A 60 11.20 10.90 -23.93
N GLN A 61 12.01 10.65 -24.96
CA GLN A 61 12.71 9.36 -25.14
C GLN A 61 13.60 9.02 -23.94
N PHE A 62 14.30 10.01 -23.37
CA PHE A 62 15.07 9.80 -22.15
C PHE A 62 14.19 9.31 -20.99
N TRP A 63 13.03 9.92 -20.75
CA TRP A 63 12.15 9.51 -19.65
C TRP A 63 11.52 8.14 -19.86
N HIS A 64 11.17 7.79 -21.10
CA HIS A 64 10.74 6.42 -21.43
C HIS A 64 11.86 5.40 -21.19
N TRP A 65 13.10 5.74 -21.53
CA TRP A 65 14.25 4.92 -21.19
C TRP A 65 14.46 4.82 -19.67
N ALA A 66 14.34 5.93 -18.94
CA ALA A 66 14.51 5.98 -17.49
C ALA A 66 13.50 5.09 -16.75
N ILE A 67 12.24 5.06 -17.23
CA ILE A 67 11.19 4.18 -16.68
C ILE A 67 11.63 2.71 -16.67
N CYS A 68 12.30 2.26 -17.71
CA CYS A 68 12.71 0.87 -17.87
C CYS A 68 14.05 0.53 -17.19
N ASN A 69 14.90 1.52 -16.96
CA ASN A 69 16.32 1.29 -16.61
C ASN A 69 16.76 1.91 -15.29
N ILE A 70 15.97 2.82 -14.72
CA ILE A 70 16.28 3.52 -13.47
C ILE A 70 15.18 3.22 -12.45
N PRO A 71 15.54 2.83 -11.21
CA PRO A 71 14.59 2.73 -10.10
C PRO A 71 13.82 4.04 -9.86
N TYR A 72 12.52 3.96 -9.57
CA TYR A 72 11.66 5.15 -9.46
C TYR A 72 12.08 6.13 -8.35
N ASP A 73 12.72 5.63 -7.30
CA ASP A 73 13.27 6.44 -6.20
C ASP A 73 14.45 7.32 -6.64
N GLN A 74 15.06 7.01 -7.78
CA GLN A 74 16.16 7.76 -8.36
C GLN A 74 15.72 8.73 -9.46
N TRP A 75 14.45 8.78 -9.85
CA TRP A 75 14.00 9.68 -10.93
C TRP A 75 14.05 11.16 -10.55
N LYS A 76 14.01 11.48 -9.26
CA LYS A 76 14.03 12.87 -8.77
C LYS A 76 15.46 13.41 -8.62
N GLU A 77 16.37 12.60 -8.09
CA GLU A 77 17.70 13.06 -7.64
C GLU A 77 18.84 12.10 -8.05
N GLY A 78 18.53 11.08 -8.84
CA GLY A 78 19.52 10.11 -9.30
C GLY A 78 20.48 10.68 -10.32
N THR A 79 21.69 10.13 -10.34
CA THR A 79 22.82 10.59 -11.15
C THR A 79 22.47 10.87 -12.61
N TYR A 80 21.69 10.00 -13.25
CA TYR A 80 21.28 10.17 -14.65
C TYR A 80 20.13 11.17 -14.79
N ALA A 81 19.18 11.20 -13.87
CA ALA A 81 18.03 12.10 -13.94
C ALA A 81 18.43 13.56 -13.74
N THR A 82 19.35 13.86 -12.81
CA THR A 82 19.73 15.23 -12.43
C THR A 82 20.20 16.07 -13.63
N SER A 83 21.04 15.51 -14.50
CA SER A 83 21.57 16.24 -15.66
C SER A 83 20.45 16.61 -16.65
N TRP A 84 19.52 15.68 -16.90
CA TRP A 84 18.36 15.90 -17.77
C TRP A 84 17.31 16.83 -17.14
N LEU A 85 17.14 16.78 -15.82
CA LEU A 85 16.32 17.74 -15.07
C LEU A 85 16.90 19.15 -15.13
N SER A 86 18.23 19.30 -15.03
CA SER A 86 18.90 20.59 -15.18
C SER A 86 18.69 21.19 -16.57
N LEU A 87 18.75 20.38 -17.62
CA LEU A 87 18.42 20.83 -18.99
C LEU A 87 16.97 21.30 -19.09
N GLN A 88 16.02 20.52 -18.57
CA GLN A 88 14.61 20.91 -18.56
C GLN A 88 14.37 22.21 -17.79
N GLN A 89 14.97 22.37 -16.61
CA GLN A 89 14.86 23.59 -15.79
C GLN A 89 15.37 24.82 -16.54
N LEU A 90 16.47 24.70 -17.29
CA LEU A 90 16.95 25.78 -18.16
C LEU A 90 15.90 26.13 -19.23
N LEU A 91 15.37 25.13 -19.94
CA LEU A 91 14.37 25.35 -20.99
C LEU A 91 13.07 25.95 -20.43
N VAL A 92 12.66 25.57 -19.21
CA VAL A 92 11.52 26.15 -18.50
C VAL A 92 11.78 27.60 -18.14
N LYS A 93 12.96 27.92 -17.60
CA LYS A 93 13.36 29.30 -17.24
C LYS A 93 13.28 30.24 -18.44
N GLU A 94 13.63 29.73 -19.63
CA GLU A 94 13.61 30.46 -20.89
C GLU A 94 12.24 30.42 -21.59
N SER A 95 11.21 29.85 -20.95
CA SER A 95 9.84 29.70 -21.50
C SER A 95 9.76 28.85 -22.77
N LEU A 96 10.73 27.96 -22.98
CA LEU A 96 10.84 27.06 -24.12
C LEU A 96 10.26 25.66 -23.84
N LEU A 97 10.03 25.35 -22.56
CA LEU A 97 9.40 24.11 -22.09
C LEU A 97 8.41 24.44 -20.96
N VAL A 98 7.36 23.63 -20.84
CA VAL A 98 6.41 23.73 -19.72
C VAL A 98 7.07 23.19 -18.44
N ALA A 99 6.81 23.82 -17.30
CA ALA A 99 7.25 23.32 -16.00
C ALA A 99 6.81 21.86 -15.80
N ASP A 100 7.63 21.08 -15.10
CA ASP A 100 7.33 19.67 -14.76
C ASP A 100 7.00 18.80 -16.00
N PHE A 101 7.60 19.09 -17.16
CA PHE A 101 7.31 18.41 -18.44
C PHE A 101 7.31 16.87 -18.36
N HIS A 102 8.21 16.30 -17.56
CA HIS A 102 8.36 14.86 -17.38
C HIS A 102 7.33 14.23 -16.43
N HIS A 103 6.64 15.03 -15.61
CA HIS A 103 5.73 14.54 -14.58
C HIS A 103 4.61 13.65 -15.15
N PRO A 104 3.88 14.03 -16.23
CA PRO A 104 2.85 13.15 -16.81
C PRO A 104 3.38 11.78 -17.25
N ILE A 105 4.60 11.73 -17.80
CA ILE A 105 5.21 10.50 -18.30
C ILE A 105 5.51 9.55 -17.12
N LEU A 106 6.16 10.08 -16.08
CA LEU A 106 6.53 9.29 -14.90
C LEU A 106 5.32 8.91 -14.05
N TYR A 107 4.34 9.82 -13.92
CA TYR A 107 3.09 9.54 -13.24
C TYR A 107 2.33 8.40 -13.89
N GLU A 108 2.22 8.38 -15.23
CA GLU A 108 1.52 7.31 -15.95
C GLU A 108 2.20 5.95 -15.74
N ALA A 109 3.53 5.91 -15.76
CA ALA A 109 4.29 4.69 -15.47
C ALA A 109 4.02 4.17 -14.05
N LEU A 110 4.10 5.05 -13.04
CA LEU A 110 3.80 4.69 -11.64
C LEU A 110 2.34 4.27 -11.45
N LYS A 111 1.41 4.96 -12.13
CA LYS A 111 -0.03 4.64 -12.10
C LYS A 111 -0.28 3.23 -12.59
N ASN A 112 0.37 2.85 -13.70
CA ASN A 112 0.26 1.52 -14.27
C ASN A 112 0.90 0.46 -13.37
N GLN A 113 2.06 0.75 -12.79
CA GLN A 113 2.70 -0.15 -11.83
C GLN A 113 1.83 -0.38 -10.58
N PHE A 114 1.28 0.69 -9.99
CA PHE A 114 0.39 0.59 -8.83
C PHE A 114 -0.86 -0.26 -9.14
N ASN A 115 -1.48 -0.04 -10.30
CA ASN A 115 -2.67 -0.75 -10.72
C ASN A 115 -2.39 -2.21 -11.09
N HIS A 116 -1.20 -2.51 -11.61
CA HIS A 116 -0.76 -3.87 -11.90
C HIS A 116 -0.60 -4.68 -10.61
N LEU A 117 0.06 -4.09 -9.59
CA LEU A 117 0.19 -4.69 -8.26
C LEU A 117 -1.15 -4.89 -7.54
N ALA A 118 -2.20 -4.18 -7.96
CA ALA A 118 -3.53 -4.29 -7.35
C ALA A 118 -4.28 -5.58 -7.73
N GLU A 119 -3.86 -6.30 -8.78
CA GLU A 119 -4.57 -7.49 -9.31
C GLU A 119 -6.10 -7.28 -9.46
N ASN A 120 -6.52 -6.11 -9.94
CA ASN A 120 -7.94 -5.68 -10.05
C ASN A 120 -8.68 -5.36 -8.73
N ARG A 121 -7.97 -5.06 -7.64
CA ARG A 121 -8.54 -4.49 -6.41
C ARG A 121 -8.68 -2.96 -6.54
N LEU A 122 -8.17 -2.22 -5.57
CA LEU A 122 -8.21 -0.76 -5.52
C LEU A 122 -7.18 -0.13 -6.45
N LYS A 123 -7.62 0.71 -7.38
CA LYS A 123 -6.76 1.46 -8.30
C LYS A 123 -6.33 2.79 -7.69
N ILE A 124 -5.21 3.33 -8.15
CA ILE A 124 -4.76 4.65 -7.69
C ILE A 124 -5.73 5.78 -8.07
N THR A 125 -6.46 5.60 -9.18
CA THR A 125 -7.50 6.53 -9.63
C THR A 125 -8.71 6.59 -8.69
N GLU A 126 -8.83 5.64 -7.76
CA GLU A 126 -9.88 5.59 -6.74
C GLU A 126 -9.36 6.12 -5.38
N LEU A 127 -8.12 5.78 -5.01
CA LEU A 127 -7.53 6.20 -3.74
C LEU A 127 -7.05 7.66 -3.74
N MET A 128 -6.32 8.09 -4.78
CA MET A 128 -5.71 9.43 -4.83
C MET A 128 -6.75 10.57 -4.74
N PRO A 129 -7.93 10.49 -5.40
CA PRO A 129 -8.95 11.53 -5.26
C PRO A 129 -9.43 11.77 -3.84
N LEU A 130 -9.41 10.76 -2.96
CA LEU A 130 -9.77 10.93 -1.55
C LEU A 130 -8.77 11.85 -0.83
N LEU A 131 -7.46 11.64 -1.07
CA LEU A 131 -6.39 12.46 -0.51
C LEU A 131 -6.44 13.91 -1.05
N ILE A 132 -6.58 14.06 -2.37
CA ILE A 132 -6.71 15.36 -3.03
C ILE A 132 -7.93 16.13 -2.51
N ARG A 133 -9.07 15.45 -2.36
CA ARG A 133 -10.29 16.12 -1.90
C ARG A 133 -10.20 16.49 -0.43
N ALA A 134 -9.65 15.61 0.41
CA ALA A 134 -9.43 15.89 1.82
C ALA A 134 -8.48 17.09 2.00
N SER A 135 -7.36 17.14 1.27
CA SER A 135 -6.39 18.23 1.34
C SER A 135 -7.01 19.58 0.93
N ARG A 136 -7.74 19.61 -0.18
CA ARG A 136 -8.44 20.83 -0.66
C ARG A 136 -9.51 21.32 0.31
N MET A 137 -10.28 20.42 0.91
CA MET A 137 -11.33 20.79 1.85
C MET A 137 -10.74 21.24 3.19
N LEU A 138 -9.75 20.52 3.71
CA LEU A 138 -9.07 20.88 4.95
C LEU A 138 -8.24 22.17 4.79
N GLY A 139 -7.78 22.47 3.58
CA GLY A 139 -6.88 23.59 3.29
C GLY A 139 -5.42 23.17 3.47
N TYR A 140 -4.57 23.68 2.59
CA TYR A 140 -3.21 23.15 2.43
C TYR A 140 -2.34 23.31 3.67
N MET A 141 -1.42 22.36 3.83
CA MET A 141 -0.40 22.32 4.86
C MET A 141 0.64 23.42 4.61
N MET A 142 0.89 24.22 5.65
CA MET A 142 1.99 25.19 5.63
C MET A 142 3.33 24.50 5.93
N PRO A 143 4.48 24.99 5.42
CA PRO A 143 5.79 24.38 5.68
C PRO A 143 6.15 24.21 7.16
N THR A 144 5.58 25.05 8.03
CA THR A 144 5.85 25.09 9.46
C THR A 144 4.73 24.44 10.29
N GLU A 145 3.74 23.84 9.65
CA GLU A 145 2.58 23.23 10.33
C GLU A 145 2.93 21.81 10.77
N ASP A 146 2.92 21.57 12.09
CA ASP A 146 3.10 20.23 12.66
C ASP A 146 1.76 19.54 12.95
N GLY A 147 1.73 18.22 12.80
CA GLY A 147 0.56 17.39 13.13
C GLY A 147 -0.61 17.50 12.14
N TYR A 148 -0.37 18.01 10.94
CA TYR A 148 -1.33 17.91 9.83
C TYR A 148 -1.57 16.43 9.46
N PRO A 149 -2.81 15.98 9.19
CA PRO A 149 -4.04 16.77 9.08
C PRO A 149 -4.82 16.95 10.40
N PHE A 150 -4.57 16.13 11.42
CA PHE A 150 -5.49 16.03 12.55
C PHE A 150 -5.42 17.17 13.55
N VAL A 151 -4.26 17.78 13.80
CA VAL A 151 -4.19 18.97 14.68
C VAL A 151 -5.04 20.10 14.10
N LYS A 152 -5.01 20.30 12.77
CA LYS A 152 -5.82 21.29 12.08
C LYS A 152 -7.31 20.95 12.13
N LEU A 153 -7.65 19.68 11.96
CA LEU A 153 -9.04 19.22 11.99
C LEU A 153 -9.63 19.30 13.42
N ASP A 154 -8.85 18.93 14.43
CA ASP A 154 -9.19 19.04 15.85
C ASP A 154 -9.47 20.49 16.26
N ALA A 155 -8.63 21.43 15.83
CA ALA A 155 -8.84 22.86 16.06
C ALA A 155 -10.17 23.34 15.45
N ARG A 156 -10.55 22.85 14.26
CA ARG A 156 -11.84 23.18 13.62
C ARG A 156 -13.03 22.55 14.32
N ILE A 157 -12.90 21.30 14.79
CA ILE A 157 -13.92 20.64 15.59
C ILE A 157 -14.13 21.42 16.89
N THR A 158 -13.05 21.74 17.61
CA THR A 158 -13.07 22.47 18.88
C THR A 158 -13.64 23.87 18.73
N ALA A 159 -13.42 24.55 17.60
CA ALA A 159 -14.04 25.85 17.33
C ALA A 159 -15.58 25.80 17.23
N HIS A 160 -16.18 24.62 17.02
CA HIS A 160 -17.64 24.37 17.01
C HIS A 160 -18.44 25.33 16.11
N MET A 161 -17.86 25.75 14.98
CA MET A 161 -18.50 26.67 14.04
C MET A 161 -19.63 25.95 13.27
N PRO A 162 -20.92 26.29 13.46
CA PRO A 162 -22.04 25.53 12.89
C PRO A 162 -21.99 25.39 11.37
N GLN A 163 -21.54 26.44 10.67
CA GLN A 163 -21.39 26.48 9.22
C GLN A 163 -20.30 25.55 8.68
N GLU A 164 -19.35 25.12 9.51
CA GLU A 164 -18.26 24.22 9.09
C GLU A 164 -18.56 22.75 9.37
N ILE A 165 -19.58 22.43 10.18
CA ILE A 165 -19.86 21.05 10.63
C ILE A 165 -20.00 20.09 9.44
N THR A 166 -20.77 20.44 8.41
CA THR A 166 -20.93 19.58 7.22
C THR A 166 -19.58 19.34 6.53
N LYS A 167 -18.78 20.39 6.38
CA LYS A 167 -17.46 20.30 5.76
C LYS A 167 -16.50 19.43 6.58
N ILE A 168 -16.55 19.54 7.91
CA ILE A 168 -15.76 18.71 8.83
C ILE A 168 -16.17 17.24 8.69
N LYS A 169 -17.47 16.94 8.64
CA LYS A 169 -17.98 15.58 8.43
C LYS A 169 -17.48 14.98 7.12
N ASP A 170 -17.53 15.76 6.05
CA ASP A 170 -17.04 15.38 4.73
C ASP A 170 -15.54 15.06 4.75
N ILE A 171 -14.72 15.92 5.38
CA ILE A 171 -13.27 15.71 5.55
C ILE A 171 -13.01 14.44 6.37
N MET A 172 -13.71 14.28 7.50
CA MET A 172 -13.56 13.14 8.39
C MET A 172 -13.83 11.83 7.65
N PHE A 173 -14.89 11.80 6.83
CA PHE A 173 -15.23 10.61 6.08
C PHE A 173 -14.22 10.32 4.95
N LEU A 174 -13.74 11.36 4.23
CA LEU A 174 -12.67 11.18 3.24
C LEU A 174 -11.41 10.56 3.85
N LEU A 175 -10.95 11.09 4.99
CA LEU A 175 -9.75 10.61 5.67
C LEU A 175 -9.94 9.18 6.19
N ARG A 176 -11.08 8.89 6.83
CA ARG A 176 -11.36 7.56 7.36
C ARG A 176 -11.61 6.52 6.27
N ALA A 177 -12.21 6.91 5.14
CA ALA A 177 -12.36 6.05 3.98
C ALA A 177 -10.99 5.73 3.37
N ALA A 178 -10.12 6.73 3.18
CA ALA A 178 -8.76 6.50 2.70
C ALA A 178 -7.99 5.55 3.65
N PHE A 179 -8.07 5.78 4.96
CA PHE A 179 -7.49 4.90 5.97
C PHE A 179 -8.02 3.46 5.83
N TYR A 180 -9.34 3.28 5.80
CA TYR A 180 -9.95 1.96 5.63
C TYR A 180 -9.45 1.25 4.37
N LEU A 181 -9.42 1.95 3.22
CA LEU A 181 -9.01 1.37 1.95
C LEU A 181 -7.53 0.97 1.92
N ILE A 182 -6.65 1.82 2.47
CA ILE A 182 -5.22 1.55 2.63
C ILE A 182 -5.01 0.21 3.35
N TYR A 183 -5.63 0.04 4.53
CA TYR A 183 -5.43 -1.15 5.37
C TYR A 183 -6.30 -2.35 4.99
N LYS A 184 -7.13 -2.22 3.96
CA LYS A 184 -7.95 -3.31 3.46
C LYS A 184 -7.49 -3.84 2.12
N TYR A 185 -6.92 -2.99 1.26
CA TYR A 185 -6.68 -3.32 -0.14
C TYR A 185 -5.26 -3.02 -0.63
N CYS A 186 -4.51 -2.13 -0.01
CA CYS A 186 -3.19 -1.73 -0.51
C CYS A 186 -2.06 -2.59 0.06
N THR A 187 -1.24 -3.18 -0.81
CA THR A 187 -0.01 -3.88 -0.40
C THR A 187 1.08 -2.90 0.01
N VAL A 188 2.12 -3.39 0.70
CA VAL A 188 3.27 -2.56 1.09
C VAL A 188 3.99 -1.98 -0.12
N GLU A 189 4.08 -2.74 -1.21
CA GLU A 189 4.68 -2.33 -2.48
C GLU A 189 3.87 -1.19 -3.12
N GLN A 190 2.54 -1.27 -3.10
CA GLN A 190 1.68 -0.19 -3.57
C GLN A 190 1.87 1.09 -2.74
N LEU A 191 1.93 0.96 -1.42
CA LEU A 191 2.12 2.11 -0.52
C LEU A 191 3.49 2.79 -0.72
N LYS A 192 4.55 2.05 -1.08
CA LYS A 192 5.86 2.62 -1.42
C LYS A 192 5.83 3.52 -2.66
N LEU A 193 4.89 3.32 -3.59
CA LEU A 193 4.76 4.13 -4.80
C LEU A 193 4.04 5.46 -4.54
N MET A 194 3.23 5.55 -3.48
CA MET A 194 2.37 6.71 -3.21
C MET A 194 3.12 8.04 -3.10
N PRO A 195 4.26 8.17 -2.39
CA PRO A 195 5.02 9.41 -2.35
C PRO A 195 5.42 9.93 -3.74
N PHE A 196 5.81 9.01 -4.64
CA PHE A 196 6.22 9.34 -6.00
C PHE A 196 5.02 9.68 -6.88
N LEU A 197 3.90 8.97 -6.73
CA LEU A 197 2.64 9.30 -7.40
C LEU A 197 2.14 10.70 -7.03
N ILE A 198 2.25 11.08 -5.75
CA ILE A 198 1.89 12.42 -5.28
C ILE A 198 2.86 13.46 -5.88
N TYR A 199 4.17 13.19 -5.84
CA TYR A 199 5.20 14.10 -6.37
C TYR A 199 5.03 14.36 -7.87
N PHE A 200 4.92 13.31 -8.69
CA PHE A 200 4.82 13.42 -10.14
C PHE A 200 3.41 13.76 -10.64
N ARG A 201 2.44 14.01 -9.75
CA ARG A 201 1.09 14.43 -10.16
C ARG A 201 1.16 15.73 -10.97
N ASN A 202 0.35 15.81 -12.02
CA ASN A 202 0.19 17.01 -12.85
C ASN A 202 -1.25 17.08 -13.42
N PRO A 203 -1.91 18.25 -13.44
CA PRO A 203 -1.50 19.52 -12.83
C PRO A 203 -1.65 19.52 -11.30
N THR A 204 -0.68 20.14 -10.61
CA THR A 204 -0.71 20.33 -9.16
C THR A 204 0.23 21.46 -8.73
N THR A 205 0.14 21.87 -7.46
CA THR A 205 1.08 22.81 -6.84
C THR A 205 1.89 22.14 -5.73
N ASP A 206 2.98 22.77 -5.29
CA ASP A 206 3.81 22.23 -4.21
C ASP A 206 3.09 22.19 -2.86
N GLU A 207 2.12 23.09 -2.63
CA GLU A 207 1.25 23.07 -1.45
C GLU A 207 0.31 21.87 -1.48
N GLU A 208 -0.28 21.56 -2.64
CA GLU A 208 -1.12 20.37 -2.83
C GLU A 208 -0.31 19.09 -2.59
N ARG A 209 0.85 18.94 -3.25
CA ARG A 209 1.75 17.77 -3.09
C ARG A 209 2.11 17.53 -1.62
N ARG A 210 2.50 18.59 -0.92
CA ARG A 210 2.88 18.53 0.50
C ARG A 210 1.72 18.11 1.38
N SER A 211 0.53 18.66 1.14
CA SER A 211 -0.67 18.34 1.92
C SER A 211 -1.13 16.90 1.69
N GLU A 212 -1.11 16.45 0.45
CA GLU A 212 -1.45 15.07 0.07
C GLU A 212 -0.47 14.07 0.67
N PHE A 213 0.83 14.38 0.57
CA PHE A 213 1.89 13.58 1.16
C PHE A 213 1.73 13.51 2.68
N ALA A 214 1.52 14.64 3.36
CA ALA A 214 1.35 14.66 4.81
C ALA A 214 0.11 13.89 5.28
N ILE A 215 -1.02 13.96 4.55
CA ILE A 215 -2.18 13.09 4.85
C ILE A 215 -1.79 11.62 4.70
N PHE A 216 -1.22 11.25 3.55
CA PHE A 216 -0.84 9.87 3.28
C PHE A 216 0.14 9.32 4.33
N ASP A 217 1.15 10.11 4.66
CA ASP A 217 2.20 9.78 5.62
C ASP A 217 1.60 9.59 7.02
N TYR A 218 0.77 10.53 7.47
CA TYR A 218 0.10 10.40 8.76
C TYR A 218 -0.80 9.15 8.84
N LEU A 219 -1.59 8.89 7.79
CA LEU A 219 -2.49 7.74 7.73
C LEU A 219 -1.74 6.40 7.75
N THR A 220 -0.50 6.34 7.28
CA THR A 220 0.28 5.09 7.16
C THR A 220 1.30 4.90 8.29
N GLN A 221 1.86 5.99 8.83
CA GLN A 221 2.86 5.94 9.89
C GLN A 221 2.26 6.01 11.30
N ASN A 222 1.10 6.65 11.49
CA ASN A 222 0.49 6.85 12.81
C ASN A 222 -0.83 6.09 12.94
N THR A 223 -0.77 4.76 12.79
CA THR A 223 -1.96 3.89 12.77
C THR A 223 -2.77 4.01 14.07
N ALA A 224 -2.10 3.98 15.23
CA ALA A 224 -2.74 4.11 16.53
C ALA A 224 -3.43 5.48 16.72
N GLY A 225 -2.73 6.57 16.39
CA GLY A 225 -3.27 7.92 16.50
C GLY A 225 -4.45 8.15 15.56
N CYS A 226 -4.42 7.60 14.34
CA CYS A 226 -5.56 7.65 13.42
C CYS A 226 -6.81 6.99 14.01
N ILE A 227 -6.63 5.80 14.59
CA ILE A 227 -7.74 5.07 15.18
C ILE A 227 -8.31 5.81 16.37
N GLU A 228 -7.46 6.27 17.29
CA GLU A 228 -7.91 7.02 18.44
C GLU A 228 -8.69 8.27 18.03
N PHE A 229 -8.15 9.03 17.06
CA PHE A 229 -8.80 10.21 16.52
C PHE A 229 -10.16 9.90 15.90
N PHE A 230 -10.22 8.90 15.00
CA PHE A 230 -11.47 8.53 14.34
C PHE A 230 -12.53 8.00 15.31
N ASN A 231 -12.14 7.20 16.32
CA ASN A 231 -13.08 6.68 17.31
C ASN A 231 -13.55 7.76 18.29
N THR A 232 -12.71 8.75 18.59
CA THR A 232 -13.07 9.91 19.42
C THR A 232 -14.17 10.75 18.76
N TYR A 233 -14.11 10.88 17.43
CA TYR A 233 -15.02 11.72 16.65
C TYR A 233 -15.94 10.90 15.70
N ASP A 234 -16.36 9.70 16.12
CA ASP A 234 -17.21 8.79 15.34
C ASP A 234 -18.52 9.47 14.87
N GLU A 235 -19.07 10.41 15.64
CA GLU A 235 -20.27 11.20 15.34
C GLU A 235 -20.13 12.09 14.10
N TYR A 236 -18.90 12.40 13.68
CA TYR A 236 -18.62 13.17 12.47
C TYR A 236 -18.63 12.33 11.19
N ILE A 237 -18.83 11.01 11.27
CA ILE A 237 -19.05 10.18 10.07
C ILE A 237 -20.52 10.28 9.63
N ASP A 238 -20.73 10.83 8.44
CA ASP A 238 -22.04 11.03 7.83
C ASP A 238 -22.15 10.32 6.47
N THR A 239 -22.97 9.29 6.37
CA THR A 239 -23.12 8.49 5.13
C THR A 239 -23.67 9.29 3.96
N ARG A 240 -24.30 10.45 4.21
CA ARG A 240 -24.74 11.37 3.16
C ARG A 240 -23.58 11.85 2.28
N SER A 241 -22.36 11.95 2.82
CA SER A 241 -21.20 12.40 2.02
C SER A 241 -20.90 11.48 0.84
N ILE A 242 -21.31 10.19 0.87
CA ILE A 242 -21.17 9.28 -0.28
C ILE A 242 -21.95 9.80 -1.49
N THR A 243 -23.12 10.40 -1.30
CA THR A 243 -23.93 10.90 -2.42
C THR A 243 -23.48 12.28 -2.89
N LEU A 244 -22.87 13.07 -2.00
CA LEU A 244 -22.47 14.46 -2.25
C LEU A 244 -21.04 14.61 -2.78
N ILE A 245 -20.14 13.70 -2.42
CA ILE A 245 -18.72 13.78 -2.77
C ILE A 245 -18.40 12.68 -3.77
N GLU A 246 -18.06 13.08 -4.99
CA GLU A 246 -17.71 12.18 -6.09
C GLU A 246 -16.62 11.17 -5.69
N ALA A 247 -15.53 11.63 -5.07
CA ALA A 247 -14.45 10.73 -4.62
C ALA A 247 -14.93 9.63 -3.65
N LEU A 248 -15.91 9.91 -2.77
CA LEU A 248 -16.49 8.88 -1.88
C LEU A 248 -17.45 7.96 -2.62
N ARG A 249 -18.22 8.51 -3.57
CA ARG A 249 -19.15 7.74 -4.41
C ARG A 249 -18.41 6.71 -5.23
N ASP A 250 -17.29 7.09 -5.83
CA ASP A 250 -16.51 6.24 -6.74
C ASP A 250 -15.90 5.04 -6.00
N VAL A 251 -15.65 5.17 -4.70
CA VAL A 251 -15.11 4.09 -3.86
C VAL A 251 -16.16 3.35 -3.03
N SER A 252 -17.44 3.70 -3.18
CA SER A 252 -18.53 3.19 -2.34
C SER A 252 -18.70 1.67 -2.41
N THR A 253 -18.32 1.04 -3.52
CA THR A 253 -18.32 -0.42 -3.70
C THR A 253 -17.25 -1.14 -2.88
N TRP A 254 -16.20 -0.42 -2.47
CA TRP A 254 -15.07 -0.96 -1.73
C TRP A 254 -15.25 -0.86 -0.22
N MET A 255 -16.27 -0.16 0.28
CA MET A 255 -16.47 0.08 1.70
C MET A 255 -17.92 -0.16 2.14
N PRO A 256 -18.16 -0.49 3.42
CA PRO A 256 -19.52 -0.54 3.95
C PRO A 256 -20.21 0.82 3.81
N THR A 257 -21.40 0.85 3.21
CA THR A 257 -22.20 2.07 3.00
C THR A 257 -23.09 2.41 4.20
N ASN A 258 -23.41 1.41 5.03
CA ASN A 258 -24.09 1.62 6.29
C ASN A 258 -23.12 2.19 7.34
N ARG A 259 -23.54 3.25 8.04
CA ARG A 259 -22.70 3.92 9.05
C ARG A 259 -22.22 2.94 10.13
N SER A 260 -23.11 2.13 10.69
CA SER A 260 -22.75 1.17 11.74
C SER A 260 -21.69 0.17 11.29
N ASP A 261 -21.82 -0.33 10.06
CA ASP A 261 -20.92 -1.33 9.51
C ASP A 261 -19.56 -0.70 9.18
N PHE A 262 -19.55 0.54 8.69
CA PHE A 262 -18.34 1.30 8.42
C PHE A 262 -17.55 1.64 9.69
N LEU A 263 -18.23 2.14 10.72
CA LEU A 263 -17.63 2.39 12.03
C LEU A 263 -17.09 1.10 12.65
N SER A 264 -17.84 0.00 12.52
CA SER A 264 -17.40 -1.31 12.97
C SER A 264 -16.19 -1.82 12.20
N ALA A 265 -16.10 -1.56 10.89
CA ALA A 265 -14.98 -1.98 10.04
C ALA A 265 -13.69 -1.18 10.31
N THR A 266 -13.81 0.02 10.86
CA THR A 266 -12.70 0.93 11.19
C THR A 266 -12.50 1.10 12.70
N ASN A 267 -13.04 0.16 13.48
CA ASN A 267 -12.95 0.19 14.93
C ASN A 267 -11.55 -0.26 15.40
N ARG A 268 -11.10 0.29 16.54
CA ARG A 268 -9.83 -0.07 17.18
C ARG A 268 -9.66 -1.56 17.49
N ASN A 269 -10.76 -2.30 17.64
CA ASN A 269 -10.75 -3.73 17.96
C ASN A 269 -10.47 -4.62 16.73
N ARG A 270 -10.35 -4.05 15.52
CA ARG A 270 -10.01 -4.83 14.32
C ARG A 270 -8.56 -5.20 14.33
N TRP A 271 -8.25 -6.49 14.19
CA TRP A 271 -6.91 -7.05 14.42
C TRP A 271 -5.80 -6.38 13.59
N ILE A 272 -6.11 -6.01 12.34
CA ILE A 272 -5.11 -5.56 11.35
C ILE A 272 -4.35 -4.31 11.79
N TYR A 273 -5.04 -3.38 12.45
CA TYR A 273 -4.46 -2.09 12.78
C TYR A 273 -3.49 -2.14 13.96
N PRO A 274 -3.85 -2.69 15.14
CA PRO A 274 -2.90 -2.89 16.22
C PRO A 274 -1.80 -3.88 15.82
N PHE A 275 -2.08 -4.86 14.94
CA PHE A 275 -1.05 -5.74 14.41
C PHE A 275 0.03 -4.97 13.65
N ILE A 276 -0.36 -4.12 12.68
CA ILE A 276 0.60 -3.32 11.91
C ILE A 276 1.35 -2.34 12.84
N GLN A 277 0.66 -1.73 13.81
CA GLN A 277 1.30 -0.88 14.81
C GLN A 277 2.40 -1.63 15.60
N GLN A 278 2.10 -2.86 16.03
CA GLN A 278 3.04 -3.69 16.79
C GLN A 278 4.23 -4.09 15.92
N VAL A 279 3.99 -4.70 14.77
CA VAL A 279 5.06 -5.31 13.97
C VAL A 279 5.96 -4.28 13.28
N ARG A 280 5.41 -3.16 12.81
CA ARG A 280 6.19 -2.18 12.03
C ARG A 280 6.84 -1.09 12.87
N PHE A 281 6.27 -0.76 14.03
CA PHE A 281 6.67 0.43 14.79
C PHE A 281 7.10 0.13 16.23
N THR A 282 6.83 -1.08 16.76
CA THR A 282 7.16 -1.45 18.14
C THR A 282 8.28 -2.52 18.12
N GLN A 283 9.55 -2.10 18.14
CA GLN A 283 10.72 -2.96 17.92
C GLN A 283 11.18 -3.81 19.14
N ILE A 284 10.26 -4.40 19.91
CA ILE A 284 10.64 -4.96 21.24
C ILE A 284 10.54 -6.49 21.34
N ASP A 285 9.87 -7.19 20.43
CA ASP A 285 9.43 -8.55 20.69
C ASP A 285 10.11 -9.64 19.83
N THR A 286 10.27 -10.83 20.41
CA THR A 286 10.75 -12.04 19.73
C THR A 286 9.63 -12.70 18.92
N GLY A 287 9.99 -13.58 17.96
CA GLY A 287 9.03 -14.21 17.04
C GLY A 287 7.85 -14.93 17.71
N ASP A 288 8.09 -15.70 18.77
CA ASP A 288 7.01 -16.42 19.48
C ASP A 288 6.08 -15.50 20.27
N ASP A 289 6.61 -14.40 20.83
CA ASP A 289 5.82 -13.39 21.53
C ASP A 289 4.92 -12.62 20.55
N LEU A 290 5.41 -12.31 19.36
CA LEU A 290 4.62 -11.71 18.28
C LEU A 290 3.49 -12.62 17.79
N ILE A 291 3.71 -13.93 17.70
CA ILE A 291 2.65 -14.89 17.33
C ILE A 291 1.53 -14.89 18.38
N ASN A 292 1.88 -14.93 19.67
CA ASN A 292 0.89 -14.93 20.76
C ASN A 292 0.15 -13.60 20.85
N LYS A 293 0.84 -12.47 20.69
CA LYS A 293 0.20 -11.13 20.60
C LYS A 293 -0.78 -11.06 19.43
N THR A 294 -0.37 -11.55 18.26
CA THR A 294 -1.24 -11.61 17.08
C THR A 294 -2.46 -12.50 17.33
N LEU A 295 -2.28 -13.67 17.98
CA LEU A 295 -3.38 -14.54 18.38
C LEU A 295 -4.38 -13.80 19.28
N HIS A 296 -3.91 -13.07 20.30
CA HIS A 296 -4.77 -12.29 21.17
C HIS A 296 -5.54 -11.19 20.42
N LEU A 297 -4.92 -10.53 19.44
CA LEU A 297 -5.62 -9.56 18.58
C LEU A 297 -6.74 -10.23 17.75
N LEU A 298 -6.48 -11.42 17.20
CA LEU A 298 -7.47 -12.19 16.44
C LEU A 298 -8.64 -12.63 17.34
N GLU A 299 -8.34 -13.08 18.56
CA GLU A 299 -9.35 -13.45 19.55
C GLU A 299 -10.22 -12.25 19.95
N ALA A 300 -9.59 -11.09 20.20
CA ALA A 300 -10.30 -9.85 20.53
C ALA A 300 -11.23 -9.39 19.39
N ASP A 301 -10.77 -9.40 18.13
CA ASP A 301 -11.62 -9.07 16.98
C ASP A 301 -12.78 -10.07 16.85
N PHE A 302 -12.50 -11.37 16.99
CA PHE A 302 -13.52 -12.41 16.86
C PHE A 302 -14.65 -12.27 17.89
N VAL A 303 -14.34 -11.87 19.14
CA VAL A 303 -15.36 -11.64 20.18
C VAL A 303 -16.35 -10.54 19.79
N THR A 304 -15.95 -9.58 18.94
CA THR A 304 -16.84 -8.54 18.43
C THR A 304 -17.81 -9.04 17.35
N ARG A 305 -17.62 -10.26 16.83
CA ARG A 305 -18.45 -10.84 15.77
C ARG A 305 -19.77 -11.36 16.35
N LYS A 306 -20.83 -11.25 15.53
CA LYS A 306 -22.17 -11.76 15.87
C LYS A 306 -22.21 -13.29 15.95
N ASP A 307 -21.52 -13.97 15.02
CA ASP A 307 -21.43 -15.43 14.98
C ASP A 307 -20.10 -15.89 15.61
N GLN A 308 -20.19 -16.44 16.82
CA GLN A 308 -19.06 -16.99 17.56
C GLN A 308 -18.98 -18.52 17.48
N SER A 309 -19.78 -19.16 16.62
CA SER A 309 -19.74 -20.60 16.39
C SER A 309 -18.43 -21.03 15.74
N PHE A 310 -18.18 -22.36 15.70
CA PHE A 310 -17.03 -22.90 14.97
C PHE A 310 -17.07 -22.56 13.48
N THR A 311 -18.25 -22.55 12.85
CA THR A 311 -18.41 -22.11 11.46
C THR A 311 -18.10 -20.62 11.30
N GLY A 312 -18.54 -19.80 12.26
CA GLY A 312 -18.20 -18.38 12.33
C GLY A 312 -16.69 -18.16 12.44
N ALA A 313 -15.99 -18.98 13.23
CA ALA A 313 -14.53 -18.94 13.33
C ALA A 313 -13.84 -19.26 12.00
N LEU A 314 -14.32 -20.26 11.24
CA LEU A 314 -13.78 -20.57 9.92
C LEU A 314 -14.00 -19.42 8.91
N SER A 315 -15.19 -18.80 8.94
CA SER A 315 -15.49 -17.64 8.09
C SER A 315 -14.62 -16.44 8.44
N PHE A 316 -14.42 -16.18 9.74
CA PHE A 316 -13.50 -15.16 10.24
C PHE A 316 -12.06 -15.42 9.76
N THR A 317 -11.56 -16.65 9.92
CA THR A 317 -10.24 -17.04 9.44
C THR A 317 -10.08 -16.82 7.94
N ALA A 318 -11.07 -17.18 7.12
CA ALA A 318 -11.04 -16.93 5.69
C ALA A 318 -11.00 -15.42 5.36
N ALA A 319 -11.62 -14.57 6.18
CA ALA A 319 -11.52 -13.11 6.03
C ALA A 319 -10.14 -12.58 6.44
N VAL A 320 -9.55 -13.12 7.51
CA VAL A 320 -8.19 -12.77 7.96
C VAL A 320 -7.17 -13.16 6.90
N LYS A 321 -7.23 -14.39 6.37
CA LYS A 321 -6.34 -14.88 5.29
C LYS A 321 -6.39 -13.98 4.06
N ARG A 322 -7.59 -13.61 3.60
CA ARG A 322 -7.75 -12.67 2.48
C ARG A 322 -7.12 -11.31 2.76
N GLN A 323 -7.26 -10.81 3.98
CA GLN A 323 -6.68 -9.53 4.37
C GLN A 323 -5.16 -9.61 4.58
N ALA A 324 -4.61 -10.77 4.97
CA ALA A 324 -3.18 -10.96 5.10
C ALA A 324 -2.43 -10.80 3.77
N GLY A 325 -3.11 -10.95 2.62
CA GLY A 325 -2.52 -10.72 1.31
C GLY A 325 -2.09 -9.27 1.02
N ILE A 326 -2.30 -8.31 1.92
CA ILE A 326 -1.73 -6.95 1.83
C ILE A 326 -0.42 -6.79 2.60
N LEU A 327 -0.06 -7.79 3.40
CA LEU A 327 1.10 -7.79 4.27
C LEU A 327 2.34 -8.29 3.53
N THR A 328 3.51 -8.04 4.10
CA THR A 328 4.74 -8.67 3.61
C THR A 328 4.72 -10.18 3.82
N HIS A 329 5.63 -10.90 3.19
CA HIS A 329 5.77 -12.36 3.37
C HIS A 329 6.01 -12.75 4.84
N GLU A 330 6.87 -11.99 5.54
CA GLU A 330 7.21 -12.25 6.94
C GLU A 330 6.02 -12.02 7.86
N GLU A 331 5.31 -10.90 7.67
CA GLU A 331 4.08 -10.59 8.40
C GLU A 331 2.98 -11.64 8.12
N THR A 332 2.85 -12.07 6.86
CA THR A 332 1.88 -13.10 6.46
C THR A 332 2.16 -14.43 7.16
N LYS A 333 3.43 -14.83 7.30
CA LYS A 333 3.82 -16.03 8.06
C LYS A 333 3.41 -15.92 9.53
N LEU A 334 3.63 -14.77 10.16
CA LEU A 334 3.22 -14.54 11.55
C LEU A 334 1.69 -14.66 11.71
N VAL A 335 0.93 -14.00 10.83
CA VAL A 335 -0.53 -14.07 10.83
C VAL A 335 -1.02 -15.49 10.55
N HIS A 336 -0.38 -16.21 9.62
CA HIS A 336 -0.72 -17.60 9.31
C HIS A 336 -0.55 -18.50 10.54
N SER A 337 0.58 -18.40 11.25
CA SER A 337 0.82 -19.14 12.48
C SER A 337 -0.22 -18.82 13.56
N ALA A 338 -0.52 -17.54 13.79
CA ALA A 338 -1.53 -17.10 14.75
C ALA A 338 -2.94 -17.58 14.39
N VAL A 339 -3.30 -17.54 13.11
CA VAL A 339 -4.56 -18.08 12.58
C VAL A 339 -4.65 -19.59 12.81
N TYR A 340 -3.56 -20.32 12.60
CA TYR A 340 -3.51 -21.76 12.82
C TYR A 340 -3.78 -22.07 14.31
N LEU A 341 -3.13 -21.35 15.22
CA LEU A 341 -3.35 -21.47 16.66
C LEU A 341 -4.80 -21.12 17.05
N PHE A 342 -5.34 -20.02 16.52
CA PHE A 342 -6.73 -19.60 16.75
C PHE A 342 -7.72 -20.71 16.37
N CYS A 343 -7.55 -21.28 15.18
CA CYS A 343 -8.40 -22.35 14.68
C CYS A 343 -8.33 -23.62 15.55
N LEU A 344 -7.13 -24.01 15.99
CA LEU A 344 -6.95 -25.16 16.89
C LEU A 344 -7.61 -24.90 18.26
N ASN A 345 -7.47 -23.70 18.82
CA ASN A 345 -8.15 -23.32 20.06
C ASN A 345 -9.68 -23.41 19.92
N LYS A 346 -10.25 -22.92 18.81
CA LYS A 346 -11.69 -23.02 18.56
C LYS A 346 -12.15 -24.46 18.33
N TYR A 347 -11.33 -25.28 17.69
CA TYR A 347 -11.61 -26.71 17.51
C TYR A 347 -11.67 -27.45 18.85
N ILE A 348 -10.67 -27.25 19.71
CA ILE A 348 -10.58 -27.89 21.04
C ILE A 348 -11.79 -27.48 21.87
N LYS A 349 -12.07 -26.18 21.97
CA LYS A 349 -13.23 -25.67 22.73
C LYS A 349 -14.56 -26.24 22.22
N HIS A 350 -14.79 -26.25 20.90
CA HIS A 350 -16.00 -26.86 20.34
C HIS A 350 -16.09 -28.36 20.67
N ARG A 351 -14.96 -29.09 20.72
CA ARG A 351 -14.95 -30.52 21.04
C ARG A 351 -15.27 -30.80 22.50
N GLU A 352 -14.78 -29.98 23.42
CA GLU A 352 -15.08 -30.07 24.85
C GLU A 352 -16.56 -29.74 25.14
N GLU A 353 -17.14 -28.79 24.40
CA GLU A 353 -18.54 -28.35 24.54
C GLU A 353 -19.56 -29.28 23.84
N ASP A 354 -19.13 -30.20 22.98
CA ASP A 354 -20.00 -31.15 22.26
C ASP A 354 -19.96 -32.57 22.87
N PRO A 355 -20.83 -32.90 23.84
CA PRO A 355 -20.85 -34.22 24.50
C PRO A 355 -21.31 -35.37 23.59
N ARG A 356 -21.68 -35.11 22.33
CA ARG A 356 -22.06 -36.16 21.36
C ARG A 356 -20.85 -36.66 20.53
N GLY A 357 -19.66 -36.13 20.79
CA GLY A 357 -18.50 -36.01 19.91
C GLY A 357 -17.94 -37.25 19.16
N ASP A 358 -18.39 -38.47 19.43
CA ASP A 358 -17.91 -39.68 18.72
C ASP A 358 -18.99 -40.70 18.33
N LYS A 359 -20.28 -40.41 18.49
CA LYS A 359 -21.35 -41.42 18.25
C LYS A 359 -21.60 -41.78 16.77
N HIS A 360 -20.81 -41.29 15.82
CA HIS A 360 -21.12 -41.41 14.39
C HIS A 360 -20.20 -42.34 13.59
N SER A 361 -19.19 -43.01 14.17
CA SER A 361 -18.45 -44.06 13.45
C SER A 361 -17.65 -44.98 14.37
N PHE A 362 -17.72 -46.30 14.12
CA PHE A 362 -16.99 -47.35 14.85
C PHE A 362 -15.45 -47.26 14.71
N LEU A 363 -14.97 -46.45 13.75
CA LEU A 363 -13.55 -46.20 13.46
C LEU A 363 -13.11 -44.78 13.84
N SER A 364 -13.93 -44.04 14.59
CA SER A 364 -13.61 -42.69 15.06
C SER A 364 -12.64 -42.76 16.25
N LEU A 365 -11.45 -42.17 16.12
CA LEU A 365 -10.56 -41.97 17.29
C LEU A 365 -11.25 -41.08 18.33
N SER A 366 -10.96 -41.32 19.62
CA SER A 366 -11.60 -40.56 20.69
C SER A 366 -11.38 -39.05 20.54
N GLY A 367 -12.37 -38.26 20.94
CA GLY A 367 -12.29 -36.80 20.99
C GLY A 367 -11.07 -36.32 21.76
N GLU A 368 -10.70 -37.02 22.83
CA GLU A 368 -9.50 -36.76 23.62
C GLU A 368 -8.21 -36.94 22.80
N THR A 369 -8.09 -38.03 22.02
CA THR A 369 -6.93 -38.24 21.13
C THR A 369 -6.81 -37.15 20.07
N LYS A 370 -7.94 -36.67 19.54
CA LYS A 370 -7.97 -35.56 18.58
C LYS A 370 -7.62 -34.22 19.22
N CYS A 371 -8.02 -33.97 20.47
CA CYS A 371 -7.64 -32.76 21.21
C CYS A 371 -6.15 -32.79 21.58
N HIS A 372 -5.63 -33.94 22.01
CA HIS A 372 -4.21 -34.11 22.30
C HIS A 372 -3.34 -33.91 21.04
N ALA A 373 -3.77 -34.41 19.89
CA ALA A 373 -3.10 -34.17 18.62
C ALA A 373 -3.12 -32.69 18.21
N ALA A 374 -4.23 -31.99 18.45
CA ALA A 374 -4.34 -30.54 18.22
C ALA A 374 -3.41 -29.73 19.15
N GLU A 375 -3.34 -30.07 20.45
CA GLU A 375 -2.42 -29.44 21.40
C GLU A 375 -0.94 -29.66 21.02
N LYS A 376 -0.59 -30.88 20.59
CA LYS A 376 0.76 -31.17 20.08
C LYS A 376 1.10 -30.35 18.83
N ARG A 377 0.12 -30.09 17.95
CA ARG A 377 0.31 -29.22 16.77
C ARG A 377 0.48 -27.76 17.17
N LYS A 378 -0.22 -27.26 18.19
CA LYS A 378 -0.02 -25.91 18.75
C LYS A 378 1.42 -25.71 19.22
N LEU A 379 1.92 -26.66 20.01
CA LEU A 379 3.30 -26.63 20.52
C LEU A 379 4.34 -26.66 19.38
N ALA A 380 4.09 -27.43 18.33
CA ALA A 380 4.97 -27.48 17.15
C ALA A 380 5.04 -26.13 16.40
N ILE A 381 3.92 -25.40 16.32
CA ILE A 381 3.88 -24.06 15.69
C ILE A 381 4.67 -23.03 16.50
N LEU A 382 4.69 -23.17 17.83
CA LEU A 382 5.47 -22.37 18.76
C LEU A 382 6.93 -22.85 18.89
N GLY A 383 7.46 -23.56 17.89
CA GLY A 383 8.86 -23.98 17.83
C GLY A 383 9.26 -25.11 18.78
N SER A 384 8.33 -25.71 19.53
CA SER A 384 8.65 -26.83 20.42
C SER A 384 8.77 -28.13 19.64
N PRO A 385 9.85 -28.93 19.81
CA PRO A 385 9.99 -30.21 19.12
C PRO A 385 8.99 -31.23 19.70
N VAL A 386 7.93 -31.52 18.93
CA VAL A 386 6.89 -32.48 19.34
C VAL A 386 6.83 -33.68 18.41
N LYS A 387 6.87 -34.89 18.97
CA LYS A 387 6.62 -36.13 18.24
C LYS A 387 5.15 -36.52 18.38
N LEU A 388 4.46 -36.67 17.25
CA LEU A 388 3.12 -37.23 17.18
C LEU A 388 3.22 -38.76 17.25
N GLY A 389 2.44 -39.37 18.16
CA GLY A 389 2.27 -40.82 18.23
C GLY A 389 1.40 -41.34 17.07
N PHE A 390 1.39 -42.65 16.86
CA PHE A 390 0.66 -43.30 15.76
C PHE A 390 -0.83 -42.89 15.69
N PHE A 391 -1.53 -42.91 16.83
CA PHE A 391 -2.95 -42.54 16.91
C PHE A 391 -3.18 -41.03 16.72
N GLU A 392 -2.22 -40.19 17.08
CA GLU A 392 -2.32 -38.73 16.90
C GLU A 392 -2.09 -38.35 15.43
N THR A 393 -1.17 -39.04 14.75
CA THR A 393 -0.98 -38.92 13.30
C THR A 393 -2.23 -39.36 12.54
N LEU A 394 -2.91 -40.42 12.99
CA LEU A 394 -4.20 -40.82 12.43
C LEU A 394 -5.31 -39.81 12.75
N ALA A 395 -5.31 -39.22 13.96
CA ALA A 395 -6.30 -38.23 14.38
C ALA A 395 -6.24 -36.94 13.55
N ILE A 396 -5.04 -36.46 13.23
CA ILE A 396 -4.82 -35.30 12.34
C ILE A 396 -5.36 -35.58 10.94
N ASN A 397 -5.25 -36.82 10.48
CA ASN A 397 -5.72 -37.25 9.17
C ASN A 397 -7.19 -37.70 9.14
N GLN A 398 -8.00 -37.39 10.18
CA GLN A 398 -9.40 -37.81 10.24
C GLN A 398 -10.38 -36.68 10.59
N GLY A 399 -11.55 -36.71 9.94
CA GLY A 399 -12.73 -35.93 10.35
C GLY A 399 -12.57 -34.41 10.22
N ARG A 400 -13.11 -33.67 11.20
CA ARG A 400 -13.08 -32.19 11.21
C ARG A 400 -11.68 -31.61 11.43
N LEU A 401 -10.79 -32.32 12.13
CA LEU A 401 -9.40 -31.88 12.34
C LEU A 401 -8.63 -31.92 11.02
N LYS A 402 -8.77 -32.99 10.22
CA LYS A 402 -8.22 -33.06 8.87
C LYS A 402 -8.71 -31.91 7.99
N LYS A 403 -10.03 -31.70 7.93
CA LYS A 403 -10.60 -30.60 7.14
C LYS A 403 -10.05 -29.24 7.54
N LEU A 404 -9.78 -29.04 8.84
CA LEU A 404 -9.17 -27.81 9.33
C LEU A 404 -7.71 -27.68 8.90
N VAL A 405 -6.93 -28.76 9.02
CA VAL A 405 -5.54 -28.82 8.59
C VAL A 405 -5.44 -28.59 7.08
N ASP A 406 -6.23 -29.31 6.27
CA ASP A 406 -6.32 -29.12 4.83
C ASP A 406 -6.68 -27.66 4.49
N PHE A 407 -7.70 -27.08 5.14
CA PHE A 407 -8.08 -25.68 4.94
C PHE A 407 -6.97 -24.67 5.31
N LEU A 408 -6.12 -25.01 6.27
CA LEU A 408 -5.00 -24.17 6.68
C LEU A 408 -3.79 -24.33 5.75
N GLU A 409 -3.53 -25.54 5.25
CA GLU A 409 -2.37 -25.92 4.43
C GLU A 409 -2.58 -25.71 2.91
N VAL A 410 -3.83 -25.58 2.42
CA VAL A 410 -4.15 -25.29 1.00
C VAL A 410 -3.48 -24.01 0.45
N ASP A 411 -3.04 -23.09 1.31
CA ASP A 411 -2.34 -21.86 0.91
C ASP A 411 -0.80 -21.99 0.96
N GLN A 412 -0.24 -23.16 1.30
CA GLN A 412 1.22 -23.38 1.33
C GLN A 412 1.83 -23.80 -0.01
N VAL A 413 1.02 -24.05 -1.04
CA VAL A 413 1.51 -24.26 -2.41
C VAL A 413 1.25 -22.99 -3.21
N PRO A 414 2.27 -22.13 -3.27
CA PRO A 414 2.95 -21.97 -4.54
C PRO A 414 4.39 -22.44 -4.36
N ASP A 415 4.64 -23.73 -4.65
CA ASP A 415 5.97 -24.13 -5.12
C ASP A 415 6.21 -23.32 -6.40
N LEU A 416 7.19 -22.41 -6.43
CA LEU A 416 8.58 -22.76 -6.74
C LEU A 416 8.68 -23.60 -8.02
N GLU A 417 7.95 -23.22 -9.07
CA GLU A 417 8.45 -23.41 -10.42
C GLU A 417 9.27 -22.17 -10.83
N ASN A 418 10.51 -22.44 -11.21
CA ASN A 418 11.49 -21.49 -11.69
C ASN A 418 10.92 -20.59 -12.79
N HIS A 419 10.66 -19.31 -12.49
CA HIS A 419 10.77 -18.25 -13.48
C HIS A 419 12.14 -17.57 -13.33
N THR A 420 13.18 -18.32 -13.68
CA THR A 420 14.25 -17.69 -14.47
C THR A 420 13.66 -17.46 -15.86
N ASP A 421 13.06 -16.28 -16.09
CA ASP A 421 12.82 -15.82 -17.45
C ASP A 421 13.94 -14.84 -17.84
N PRO A 422 14.93 -15.30 -18.61
CA PRO A 422 15.70 -14.40 -19.44
C PRO A 422 14.83 -13.96 -20.62
N ILE A 423 14.65 -12.65 -20.78
CA ILE A 423 14.60 -11.94 -22.06
C ILE A 423 14.03 -12.76 -23.25
N SER A 424 12.73 -12.65 -23.54
CA SER A 424 12.23 -12.76 -24.92
C SER A 424 10.77 -12.27 -25.06
N TRP A 425 10.59 -10.98 -25.29
CA TRP A 425 9.38 -10.47 -25.96
C TRP A 425 9.78 -9.34 -26.91
N LEU A 426 10.38 -9.70 -28.05
CA LEU A 426 10.42 -8.91 -29.28
C LEU A 426 10.66 -9.86 -30.46
N ASN A 427 9.55 -10.27 -31.07
CA ASN A 427 9.39 -10.45 -32.51
C ASN A 427 7.93 -10.16 -32.85
#